data_AF-A0A2S2NT00-F1
#
_entry.id   AF-A0A2S2NT00-F1
#
_cell.length_a   1.000
_cell.length_b   1.000
_cell.length_c   1.000
_cell.angle_alpha   90.00
_cell.angle_beta   90.00
_cell.angle_gamma   90.00
#
_symmetry.space_group_name_H-M   'P 1'
#
loop_
_entity.id
_entity.type
_entity.pdbx_description
1 polymer ?
#
loop_
_entity_poly.entity_id
_entity_poly.type
_entity_poly.pdbx_seq_one_letter_code
_entity_poly.pdbx_strand_id
1 'polypeptide(L)'
;MQNCDYLSSAYSVLRLIGVFPSNDSTIWARLAFNFYRVIIFIILALFTILMMVQMLVTTDLTMLAKTIDIWTMFFSGLYKWLYMTVFNWEFAQLKTALIQLQTQGSMAYGRSANAFTADYLKQMQKISYWYLFSGILAAFFIIVSPLFTYSRGDRSDFQYYNDPKSYPLSCWIPFTLNENWMFVIVFVCHSIALILIVLVYLGIDTYFFGAIYAVGGQIELLSTSLNNNENNLAQRKYKIIISYYYKLTDIF
;
A
#
# COMPACT_ATOMS: atom_id res chain seq x y z
N MET A 1 26.84 5.05 5.01
CA MET A 1 25.75 4.14 5.42
C MET A 1 24.46 4.66 4.79
N GLN A 2 23.96 4.00 3.74
CA GLN A 2 22.62 4.29 3.22
C GLN A 2 21.61 3.81 4.26
N ASN A 3 20.79 4.73 4.80
CA ASN A 3 19.63 4.37 5.61
C ASN A 3 18.69 3.54 4.74
N CYS A 4 18.70 2.23 4.94
CA CYS A 4 17.82 1.29 4.29
C CYS A 4 16.45 1.36 5.00
N ASP A 5 15.70 2.43 4.72
CA ASP A 5 14.36 2.62 5.26
C ASP A 5 13.40 1.61 4.59
N TYR A 6 13.02 0.58 5.35
CA TYR A 6 12.03 -0.47 5.00
C TYR A 6 10.76 0.10 4.34
N LEU A 7 10.34 1.24 4.85
CA LEU A 7 9.12 1.91 4.49
C LEU A 7 9.34 3.01 3.45
N SER A 8 10.57 3.23 2.95
CA SER A 8 10.86 4.35 2.06
C SER A 8 10.00 4.34 0.79
N SER A 9 9.85 3.17 0.17
CA SER A 9 9.01 3.01 -1.02
C SER A 9 7.53 3.26 -0.70
N ALA A 10 6.98 2.58 0.32
CA ALA A 10 5.59 2.76 0.76
C ALA A 10 5.31 4.20 1.18
N TYR A 11 6.22 4.82 1.91
CA TYR A 11 6.14 6.21 2.36
C TYR A 11 6.22 7.20 1.20
N SER A 12 7.02 6.91 0.18
CA SER A 12 7.08 7.72 -1.05
C SER A 12 5.76 7.65 -1.81
N VAL A 13 5.16 6.46 -1.91
CA VAL A 13 3.82 6.28 -2.50
C VAL A 13 2.77 7.01 -1.66
N LEU A 14 2.78 6.85 -0.34
CA LEU A 14 1.85 7.52 0.59
C LEU A 14 1.99 9.06 0.58
N ARG A 15 3.21 9.57 0.38
CA ARG A 15 3.46 11.00 0.17
C ARG A 15 2.94 11.47 -1.19
N LEU A 16 3.13 10.68 -2.24
CA LEU A 16 2.61 10.99 -3.58
C LEU A 16 1.09 11.12 -3.57
N ILE A 17 0.36 10.25 -2.88
CA ILE A 17 -1.12 10.30 -2.78
C ILE A 17 -1.64 11.30 -1.73
N GLY A 18 -0.76 12.07 -1.10
CA GLY A 18 -1.14 13.12 -0.14
C GLY A 18 -1.41 12.65 1.29
N VAL A 19 -1.20 11.39 1.66
CA VAL A 19 -1.47 10.91 3.03
C VAL A 19 -0.49 11.53 4.05
N PHE A 20 0.80 11.54 3.73
CA PHE A 20 1.83 12.14 4.57
C PHE A 20 2.25 13.53 4.09
N PRO A 21 2.45 14.50 5.01
CA PRO A 21 2.89 15.84 4.64
C PRO A 21 4.28 15.80 3.98
N SER A 22 4.50 16.73 3.05
CA SER A 22 5.84 16.96 2.49
C SER A 22 6.77 17.54 3.56
N ASN A 23 8.02 17.06 3.61
CA ASN A 23 9.08 17.62 4.48
C ASN A 23 9.60 18.98 3.98
N ASP A 24 8.97 19.59 2.99
CA ASP A 24 9.42 20.85 2.41
C ASP A 24 9.27 21.99 3.43
N SER A 25 10.34 22.77 3.57
CA SER A 25 10.45 23.84 4.55
C SER A 25 9.66 25.09 4.16
N THR A 26 9.34 25.26 2.88
CA THR A 26 8.65 26.47 2.40
C THR A 26 7.15 26.40 2.63
N ILE A 27 6.59 27.49 3.16
CA ILE A 27 5.15 27.64 3.43
C ILE A 27 4.33 27.40 2.15
N TRP A 28 4.82 27.88 1.01
CA TRP A 28 4.17 27.73 -0.30
C TRP A 28 4.09 26.27 -0.77
N ALA A 29 5.16 25.48 -0.61
CA ALA A 29 5.14 24.06 -0.97
C ALA A 29 4.14 23.28 -0.10
N ARG A 30 4.09 23.60 1.20
CA ARG A 30 3.13 22.99 2.13
C ARG A 30 1.68 23.32 1.76
N LEU A 31 1.41 24.58 1.41
CA LEU A 31 0.08 25.03 0.98
C LEU A 31 -0.34 24.33 -0.32
N ALA A 32 0.53 24.31 -1.32
CA ALA A 32 0.27 23.64 -2.60
C ALA A 32 0.00 22.14 -2.41
N PHE A 33 0.77 21.48 -1.54
CA PHE A 33 0.58 20.08 -1.21
C PHE A 33 -0.76 19.81 -0.50
N ASN A 34 -1.14 20.66 0.46
CA ASN A 34 -2.44 20.55 1.13
C ASN A 34 -3.60 20.77 0.15
N PHE A 35 -3.47 21.72 -0.78
CA PHE A 35 -4.46 21.97 -1.81
C PHE A 35 -4.61 20.75 -2.75
N TYR A 36 -3.49 20.20 -3.22
CA TYR A 36 -3.44 18.96 -3.99
C TYR A 36 -4.14 17.81 -3.27
N ARG A 37 -3.87 17.63 -1.97
CA ARG A 37 -4.49 16.61 -1.13
C ARG A 37 -6.02 16.74 -1.08
N VAL A 38 -6.51 17.97 -0.90
CA VAL A 38 -7.96 18.26 -0.88
C VAL A 38 -8.59 18.00 -2.24
N ILE A 39 -7.93 18.37 -3.34
CA ILE A 39 -8.42 18.09 -4.70
C ILE A 39 -8.58 16.59 -4.93
N ILE A 40 -7.58 15.78 -4.60
CA ILE A 40 -7.67 14.31 -4.76
C ILE A 40 -8.85 13.76 -3.98
N PHE A 41 -9.01 14.20 -2.72
CA PHE A 41 -10.12 13.77 -1.89
C PHE A 41 -11.47 14.13 -2.51
N ILE A 42 -11.64 15.36 -2.99
CA ILE A 42 -12.88 15.81 -3.64
C ILE A 42 -13.16 14.96 -4.89
N ILE A 43 -12.15 14.71 -5.74
CA ILE A 43 -12.31 13.90 -6.95
C ILE A 43 -12.78 12.49 -6.60
N LEU A 44 -12.09 11.82 -5.66
CA LEU A 44 -12.42 10.45 -5.26
C LEU A 44 -13.80 10.37 -4.58
N ALA A 45 -14.13 11.34 -3.72
CA ALA A 45 -15.43 11.42 -3.06
C ALA A 45 -16.57 11.65 -4.09
N LEU A 46 -16.36 12.54 -5.05
CA LEU A 46 -17.32 12.80 -6.12
C LEU A 46 -17.59 11.52 -6.92
N PHE A 47 -16.56 10.81 -7.39
CA PHE A 47 -16.74 9.54 -8.10
C PHE A 47 -17.46 8.49 -7.26
N THR A 48 -17.18 8.42 -5.96
CA THR A 48 -17.85 7.50 -5.04
C THR A 48 -19.35 7.82 -4.94
N ILE A 49 -19.72 9.10 -4.87
CA ILE A 49 -21.12 9.54 -4.85
C ILE A 49 -21.79 9.24 -6.21
N LEU A 50 -21.13 9.53 -7.34
CA LEU A 50 -21.69 9.25 -8.67
C LEU A 50 -21.91 7.75 -8.90
N MET A 51 -21.02 6.89 -8.40
CA MET A 51 -21.23 5.44 -8.41
C MET A 51 -22.35 5.02 -7.45
N MET A 52 -22.49 5.65 -6.29
CA MET A 52 -23.61 5.40 -5.38
C MET A 52 -24.95 5.72 -6.05
N VAL A 53 -25.05 6.87 -6.74
CA VAL A 53 -26.24 7.22 -7.53
C VAL A 53 -26.48 6.17 -8.63
N GLN A 54 -25.44 5.73 -9.33
CA GLN A 54 -25.57 4.69 -10.35
C GLN A 54 -26.13 3.38 -9.80
N MET A 55 -25.69 2.94 -8.61
CA MET A 55 -26.22 1.74 -7.95
C MET A 55 -27.70 1.86 -7.60
N LEU A 56 -28.18 3.06 -7.28
CA LEU A 56 -29.59 3.31 -6.97
C LEU A 56 -30.47 3.37 -8.22
N VAL A 57 -29.91 3.77 -9.37
CA VAL A 57 -30.66 3.94 -10.63
C VAL A 57 -30.60 2.70 -11.52
N THR A 58 -29.54 1.90 -11.43
CA THR A 58 -29.35 0.74 -12.32
C THR A 58 -30.36 -0.37 -12.02
N THR A 59 -30.99 -0.90 -13.06
CA THR A 59 -31.86 -2.07 -12.99
C THR A 59 -31.16 -3.36 -13.45
N ASP A 60 -30.00 -3.23 -14.11
CA ASP A 60 -29.20 -4.37 -14.58
C ASP A 60 -28.32 -4.92 -13.45
N LEU A 61 -28.56 -6.18 -13.08
CA LEU A 61 -27.85 -6.88 -12.01
C LEU A 61 -26.35 -7.03 -12.29
N THR A 62 -25.96 -7.24 -13.54
CA THR A 62 -24.55 -7.42 -13.92
C THR A 62 -23.80 -6.11 -13.74
N MET A 63 -24.43 -5.01 -14.15
CA MET A 63 -23.90 -3.66 -13.97
C MET A 63 -23.86 -3.28 -12.50
N LEU A 64 -24.88 -3.65 -11.73
CA LEU A 64 -24.93 -3.43 -10.28
C LEU A 64 -23.76 -4.12 -9.58
N ALA A 65 -23.54 -5.41 -9.84
CA ALA A 65 -22.45 -6.18 -9.25
C ALA A 65 -21.07 -5.54 -9.56
N LYS A 66 -20.80 -5.23 -10.84
CA LYS A 66 -19.56 -4.54 -11.23
C LYS A 66 -19.39 -3.19 -10.53
N THR A 67 -20.48 -2.44 -10.37
CA THR A 67 -20.45 -1.12 -9.73
C THR A 67 -20.21 -1.24 -8.23
N ILE A 68 -20.83 -2.22 -7.54
CA ILE A 68 -20.62 -2.49 -6.11
C ILE A 68 -19.15 -2.85 -5.83
N ASP A 69 -18.55 -3.72 -6.63
CA ASP A 69 -17.15 -4.13 -6.44
C ASP A 69 -16.19 -2.93 -6.52
N ILE A 70 -16.36 -2.08 -7.54
CA ILE A 70 -15.52 -0.89 -7.69
C ILE A 70 -15.86 0.16 -6.62
N TRP A 71 -17.14 0.36 -6.31
CA TRP A 71 -17.59 1.30 -5.29
C TRP A 71 -17.06 0.95 -3.91
N THR A 72 -17.09 -0.33 -3.51
CA THR A 72 -16.54 -0.77 -2.22
C THR A 72 -15.04 -0.51 -2.12
N MET A 73 -14.29 -0.67 -3.23
CA MET A 73 -12.87 -0.29 -3.29
C MET A 73 -12.68 1.23 -3.10
N PHE A 74 -13.49 2.05 -3.74
CA PHE A 74 -13.44 3.51 -3.57
C PHE A 74 -13.81 3.95 -2.16
N PHE A 75 -14.90 3.43 -1.62
CA PHE A 75 -15.38 3.75 -0.28
C PHE A 75 -14.34 3.34 0.79
N SER A 76 -13.82 2.11 0.71
CA SER A 76 -12.80 1.63 1.66
C SER A 76 -11.47 2.35 1.50
N GLY A 77 -11.03 2.66 0.28
CA GLY A 77 -9.82 3.45 0.04
C GLY A 77 -9.93 4.88 0.60
N LEU A 78 -11.07 5.53 0.40
CA LEU A 78 -11.37 6.84 1.02
C LEU A 78 -11.39 6.77 2.54
N TYR A 79 -12.03 5.74 3.11
CA TYR A 79 -12.04 5.52 4.55
C TYR A 79 -10.63 5.36 5.11
N LYS A 80 -9.81 4.48 4.50
CA LYS A 80 -8.41 4.27 4.90
C LYS A 80 -7.59 5.56 4.78
N TRP A 81 -7.77 6.31 3.70
CA TRP A 81 -7.07 7.58 3.47
C TRP A 81 -7.44 8.63 4.51
N LEU A 82 -8.73 8.78 4.82
CA LEU A 82 -9.21 9.67 5.88
C LEU A 82 -8.65 9.24 7.23
N TYR A 83 -8.72 7.96 7.55
CA TYR A 83 -8.19 7.41 8.80
C TYR A 83 -6.70 7.73 8.95
N MET A 84 -5.88 7.43 7.95
CA MET A 84 -4.45 7.75 8.00
C MET A 84 -4.14 9.24 8.02
N THR A 85 -4.99 10.08 7.41
CA THR A 85 -4.83 11.53 7.44
C THR A 85 -5.16 12.11 8.81
N VAL A 86 -6.22 11.62 9.47
CA VAL A 86 -6.64 12.04 10.81
C VAL A 86 -5.61 11.58 11.85
N PHE A 87 -5.19 10.32 11.80
CA PHE A 87 -4.23 9.72 12.74
C PHE A 87 -2.78 9.82 12.23
N ASN A 88 -2.47 10.79 11.36
CA ASN A 88 -1.17 10.93 10.72
C ASN A 88 0.00 10.95 11.73
N TRP A 89 -0.20 11.63 12.86
CA TRP A 89 0.80 11.71 13.92
C TRP A 89 1.13 10.34 14.52
N GLU A 90 0.13 9.49 14.76
CA GLU A 90 0.35 8.13 15.28
C GLU A 90 1.12 7.28 14.28
N PHE A 91 0.82 7.41 12.99
CA PHE A 91 1.55 6.71 11.92
C PHE A 91 2.98 7.23 11.74
N ALA A 92 3.20 8.53 11.96
CA ALA A 92 4.55 9.10 12.00
C ALA A 92 5.34 8.58 13.20
N GLN A 93 4.72 8.49 14.38
CA GLN A 93 5.33 7.89 15.57
C GLN A 93 5.64 6.40 15.35
N LEU A 94 4.72 5.64 14.75
CA LEU A 94 4.94 4.23 14.40
C LEU A 94 6.17 4.07 13.51
N LYS A 95 6.31 4.90 12.47
CA LYS A 95 7.50 4.90 11.61
C LYS A 95 8.78 5.11 12.44
N THR A 96 8.79 6.12 13.32
CA THR A 96 9.95 6.40 14.17
C THR A 96 10.26 5.24 15.11
N ALA A 97 9.23 4.64 15.72
CA ALA A 97 9.38 3.50 16.61
C ALA A 97 9.95 2.27 15.88
N LEU A 98 9.52 2.00 14.65
CA LEU A 98 10.06 0.89 13.84
C LEU A 98 11.54 1.10 13.50
N ILE A 99 11.94 2.32 13.15
CA ILE A 99 13.35 2.67 12.90
C ILE A 99 14.17 2.47 14.18
N GLN A 100 13.67 2.95 15.32
CA GLN A 100 14.35 2.79 16.61
C GLN A 100 14.51 1.32 16.98
N LEU A 101 13.44 0.52 16.87
CA LEU A 101 13.45 -0.91 17.17
C LEU A 101 14.51 -1.64 16.33
N GLN A 102 14.62 -1.30 15.06
CA GLN A 102 15.65 -1.85 14.19
C GLN A 102 17.07 -1.42 14.59
N THR A 103 17.28 -0.14 14.90
CA THR A 103 18.60 0.33 15.35
C THR A 103 19.04 -0.37 16.63
N GLN A 104 18.12 -0.59 17.56
CA GLN A 104 18.38 -1.34 18.79
C GLN A 104 18.68 -2.81 18.51
N GLY A 105 17.92 -3.48 17.64
CA GLY A 105 18.19 -4.85 17.24
C GLY A 105 19.57 -5.01 16.58
N SER A 106 19.93 -4.08 15.70
CA SER A 106 21.27 -4.03 15.08
C SER A 106 22.39 -3.89 16.11
N MET A 107 22.22 -3.03 17.12
CA MET A 107 23.20 -2.85 18.19
C MET A 107 23.28 -4.07 19.12
N ALA A 108 22.15 -4.70 19.44
CA ALA A 108 22.09 -5.82 20.38
C ALA A 108 22.69 -7.12 19.81
N TYR A 109 22.44 -7.39 18.53
CA TYR A 109 22.78 -8.67 17.90
C TYR A 109 23.95 -8.59 16.91
N GLY A 110 24.44 -7.38 16.61
CA GLY A 110 25.66 -7.16 15.84
C GLY A 110 25.57 -7.54 14.35
N ARG A 111 26.67 -8.05 13.79
CA ARG A 111 26.85 -8.21 12.33
C ARG A 111 25.90 -9.23 11.69
N SER A 112 25.52 -10.28 12.43
CA SER A 112 24.57 -11.30 11.96
C SER A 112 23.16 -10.72 11.81
N ALA A 113 22.72 -9.88 12.74
CA ALA A 113 21.44 -9.19 12.63
C ALA A 113 21.41 -8.21 11.47
N ASN A 114 22.51 -7.53 11.15
CA ASN A 114 22.57 -6.65 9.98
C ASN A 114 22.41 -7.42 8.66
N ALA A 115 23.01 -8.61 8.55
CA ALA A 115 22.85 -9.45 7.37
C ALA A 115 21.42 -9.99 7.24
N PHE A 116 20.83 -10.47 8.33
CA PHE A 116 19.43 -10.94 8.35
C PHE A 116 18.45 -9.81 8.00
N THR A 117 18.60 -8.65 8.66
CA THR A 117 17.87 -7.41 8.42
C THR A 117 17.91 -7.03 6.94
N ALA A 118 19.08 -7.11 6.29
CA ALA A 118 19.24 -6.78 4.87
C ALA A 118 18.54 -7.76 3.92
N ASP A 119 18.54 -9.06 4.24
CA ASP A 119 17.88 -10.06 3.41
C ASP A 119 16.34 -9.99 3.57
N TYR A 120 15.88 -9.83 4.81
CA TYR A 120 14.47 -9.63 5.14
C TYR A 120 13.90 -8.37 4.47
N LEU A 121 14.69 -7.28 4.46
CA LEU A 121 14.40 -6.04 3.73
C LEU A 121 14.15 -6.26 2.26
N LYS A 122 15.08 -6.96 1.62
CA LYS A 122 15.06 -7.21 0.19
C LYS A 122 13.83 -8.01 -0.19
N GLN A 123 13.45 -8.98 0.65
CA GLN A 123 12.24 -9.77 0.47
C GLN A 123 10.98 -8.91 0.61
N MET A 124 10.89 -8.07 1.64
CA MET A 124 9.74 -7.16 1.84
C MET A 124 9.58 -6.20 0.67
N GLN A 125 10.67 -5.58 0.21
CA GLN A 125 10.65 -4.65 -0.92
C GLN A 125 10.20 -5.34 -2.21
N LYS A 126 10.68 -6.58 -2.43
CA LYS A 126 10.26 -7.39 -3.57
C LYS A 126 8.76 -7.69 -3.53
N ILE A 127 8.22 -8.11 -2.38
CA ILE A 127 6.79 -8.39 -2.20
C ILE A 127 5.97 -7.12 -2.44
N SER A 128 6.38 -6.01 -1.83
CA SER A 128 5.74 -4.69 -1.98
C SER A 128 5.67 -4.26 -3.44
N TYR A 129 6.78 -4.43 -4.17
CA TYR A 129 6.85 -4.08 -5.59
C TYR A 129 5.91 -4.96 -6.44
N TRP A 130 5.91 -6.28 -6.21
CA TRP A 130 5.00 -7.18 -6.93
C TRP A 130 3.54 -6.91 -6.62
N TYR A 131 3.23 -6.54 -5.38
CA TYR A 131 1.87 -6.19 -4.95
C TYR A 131 1.39 -4.87 -5.59
N LEU A 132 2.25 -3.84 -5.62
CA LEU A 132 1.95 -2.60 -6.33
C LEU A 132 1.79 -2.83 -7.84
N PHE A 133 2.70 -3.60 -8.44
CA PHE A 133 2.66 -3.92 -9.86
C PHE A 133 1.38 -4.70 -10.23
N SER A 134 1.00 -5.70 -9.45
CA SER A 134 -0.20 -6.49 -9.73
C SER A 134 -1.48 -5.65 -9.66
N GLY A 135 -1.58 -4.72 -8.70
CA GLY A 135 -2.73 -3.84 -8.61
C GLY A 135 -2.77 -2.78 -9.73
N ILE A 136 -1.63 -2.25 -10.16
CA ILE A 136 -1.55 -1.37 -11.35
C ILE A 136 -1.97 -2.14 -12.61
N LEU A 137 -1.52 -3.38 -12.76
CA LEU A 137 -1.89 -4.24 -13.88
C LEU A 137 -3.39 -4.56 -13.87
N ALA A 138 -3.97 -4.83 -12.70
CA ALA A 138 -5.42 -5.01 -12.55
C ALA A 138 -6.19 -3.74 -12.94
N ALA A 139 -5.74 -2.56 -12.49
CA ALA A 139 -6.33 -1.29 -12.87
C ALA A 139 -6.29 -1.07 -14.39
N PHE A 140 -5.17 -1.40 -15.03
CA PHE A 140 -5.05 -1.35 -16.49
C PHE A 140 -6.11 -2.23 -17.18
N PHE A 141 -6.30 -3.47 -16.73
CA PHE A 141 -7.34 -4.34 -17.30
C PHE A 141 -8.75 -3.78 -17.09
N ILE A 142 -9.04 -3.18 -15.93
CA ILE A 142 -10.34 -2.52 -15.67
C ILE A 142 -10.54 -1.32 -16.60
N ILE A 143 -9.51 -0.52 -16.86
CA ILE A 143 -9.56 0.65 -17.76
C ILE A 143 -9.85 0.22 -19.20
N VAL A 144 -9.17 -0.81 -19.68
CA VAL A 144 -9.28 -1.20 -21.09
C VAL A 144 -10.46 -2.15 -21.33
N SER A 145 -10.98 -2.82 -20.30
CA SER A 145 -12.10 -3.76 -20.40
C SER A 145 -13.33 -3.21 -21.16
N PRO A 146 -13.85 -2.00 -20.88
CA PRO A 146 -14.97 -1.42 -21.64
C PRO A 146 -14.69 -1.31 -23.14
N LEU A 147 -13.45 -1.01 -23.55
CA LEU A 147 -13.08 -0.85 -24.96
C LEU A 147 -13.14 -2.17 -25.74
N PHE A 148 -12.90 -3.30 -25.08
CA PHE A 148 -12.95 -4.62 -25.71
C PHE A 148 -14.29 -5.34 -25.54
N THR A 149 -14.89 -5.22 -24.35
CA THR A 149 -16.12 -5.96 -23.99
C THR A 149 -17.39 -5.20 -24.35
N TYR A 150 -17.30 -3.87 -24.49
CA TYR A 150 -18.44 -3.00 -24.75
C TYR A 150 -18.18 -2.13 -25.97
N SER A 151 -17.99 -2.76 -27.13
CA SER A 151 -17.79 -2.01 -28.37
C SER A 151 -19.08 -1.30 -28.81
N ARG A 152 -18.91 -0.21 -29.56
CA ARG A 152 -20.01 0.59 -30.12
C ARG A 152 -21.01 -0.27 -30.90
N GLY A 153 -20.51 -1.17 -31.76
CA GLY A 153 -21.36 -1.93 -32.69
C GLY A 153 -22.19 -1.00 -33.58
N ASP A 154 -23.47 -1.31 -33.74
CA ASP A 154 -24.41 -0.55 -34.57
C ASP A 154 -25.02 0.68 -33.87
N ARG A 155 -24.58 1.01 -32.65
CA ARG A 155 -25.13 2.11 -31.86
C ARG A 155 -24.68 3.48 -32.37
N SER A 156 -25.57 4.47 -32.22
CA SER A 156 -25.21 5.86 -32.46
C SER A 156 -24.17 6.34 -31.45
N ASP A 157 -23.34 7.30 -31.85
CA ASP A 157 -22.33 7.90 -30.97
C ASP A 157 -22.97 8.47 -29.69
N PHE A 158 -24.11 9.14 -29.84
CA PHE A 158 -24.87 9.67 -28.71
C PHE A 158 -25.30 8.57 -27.73
N GLN A 159 -25.82 7.44 -28.20
CA GLN A 159 -26.23 6.35 -27.31
C GLN A 159 -25.02 5.73 -26.60
N TYR A 160 -23.92 5.54 -27.33
CA TYR A 160 -22.71 4.93 -26.77
C TYR A 160 -22.03 5.82 -25.73
N TYR A 161 -21.93 7.13 -25.95
CA TYR A 161 -21.28 8.06 -25.02
C TYR A 161 -22.07 8.24 -23.73
N ASN A 162 -23.41 8.15 -23.78
CA ASN A 162 -24.25 8.33 -22.59
C ASN A 162 -24.53 7.03 -21.83
N ASP A 163 -23.93 5.92 -22.25
CA ASP A 163 -24.06 4.64 -21.57
C ASP A 163 -22.94 4.46 -20.53
N PRO A 164 -23.25 4.28 -19.23
CA PRO A 164 -22.21 4.15 -18.22
C PRO A 164 -21.36 2.89 -18.37
N LYS A 165 -21.80 1.88 -19.15
CA LYS A 165 -21.01 0.68 -19.46
C LYS A 165 -19.82 0.96 -20.37
N SER A 166 -19.82 2.08 -21.08
CA SER A 166 -18.74 2.53 -21.97
C SER A 166 -17.51 3.06 -21.22
N TYR A 167 -17.57 3.15 -19.89
CA TYR A 167 -16.53 3.73 -19.05
C TYR A 167 -15.91 2.73 -18.08
N PRO A 168 -14.66 2.96 -17.62
CA PRO A 168 -14.01 2.13 -16.61
C PRO A 168 -14.78 2.09 -15.29
N LEU A 169 -15.21 3.28 -14.86
CA LEU A 169 -16.10 3.45 -13.72
C LEU A 169 -17.53 3.57 -14.24
N SER A 170 -18.37 2.59 -13.93
CA SER A 170 -19.80 2.64 -14.20
C SER A 170 -20.46 3.63 -13.23
N CYS A 171 -20.44 4.93 -13.53
CA CYS A 171 -21.03 5.95 -12.68
C CYS A 171 -22.07 6.80 -13.43
N TRP A 172 -22.98 7.40 -12.67
CA TRP A 172 -24.01 8.26 -13.24
C TRP A 172 -23.38 9.58 -13.70
N ILE A 173 -23.73 10.03 -14.90
CA ILE A 173 -23.23 11.28 -15.48
C ILE A 173 -24.40 12.28 -15.53
N PRO A 174 -24.32 13.44 -14.86
CA PRO A 174 -25.43 14.38 -14.74
C PRO A 174 -25.74 15.18 -16.02
N PHE A 175 -25.00 14.97 -17.10
CA PHE A 175 -25.11 15.72 -18.35
C PHE A 175 -24.95 14.81 -19.56
N THR A 176 -25.52 15.25 -20.69
CA THR A 176 -25.46 14.52 -21.95
C THR A 176 -24.16 14.78 -22.70
N LEU A 177 -23.59 13.72 -23.26
CA LEU A 177 -22.37 13.73 -24.04
C LEU A 177 -22.71 13.62 -25.53
N ASN A 178 -22.42 14.68 -26.28
CA ASN A 178 -22.78 14.76 -27.70
C ASN A 178 -21.57 14.63 -28.63
N GLU A 179 -20.37 14.86 -28.12
CA GLU A 179 -19.14 14.92 -28.91
C GLU A 179 -18.08 13.96 -28.38
N ASN A 180 -17.29 13.40 -29.31
CA ASN A 180 -16.26 12.40 -28.99
C ASN A 180 -15.21 12.93 -28.01
N TRP A 181 -14.80 14.20 -28.12
CA TRP A 181 -13.81 14.76 -27.20
C TRP A 181 -14.31 14.79 -25.75
N MET A 182 -15.62 15.00 -25.54
CA MET A 182 -16.21 14.96 -24.19
C MET A 182 -16.16 13.54 -23.63
N PHE A 183 -16.50 12.54 -24.45
CA PHE A 183 -16.37 11.12 -24.10
C PHE A 183 -14.94 10.78 -23.67
N VAL A 184 -13.94 11.18 -24.47
CA VAL A 184 -12.53 10.93 -24.16
C VAL A 184 -12.09 11.60 -22.86
N ILE A 185 -12.51 12.84 -22.60
CA ILE A 185 -12.18 13.53 -21.34
C ILE A 185 -12.77 12.78 -20.15
N VAL A 186 -14.05 12.39 -20.20
CA VAL A 186 -14.69 11.64 -19.11
C VAL A 186 -13.99 10.30 -18.90
N PHE A 187 -13.69 9.57 -19.97
CA PHE A 187 -12.96 8.30 -19.91
C PHE A 187 -11.58 8.44 -19.25
N VAL A 188 -10.83 9.49 -19.60
CA VAL A 188 -9.53 9.80 -18.99
C VAL A 188 -9.69 10.16 -17.51
N CYS A 189 -10.68 10.97 -17.15
CA CYS A 189 -10.98 11.29 -15.75
C CYS A 189 -11.29 10.04 -14.91
N HIS A 190 -12.08 9.10 -15.45
CA HIS A 190 -12.40 7.83 -14.79
C HIS A 190 -11.13 6.99 -14.59
N SER A 191 -10.26 6.95 -15.61
CA SER A 191 -9.00 6.21 -15.55
C SER A 191 -8.05 6.79 -14.51
N ILE A 192 -7.91 8.11 -14.44
CA ILE A 192 -7.09 8.80 -13.44
C ILE A 192 -7.64 8.53 -12.03
N ALA A 193 -8.95 8.67 -11.82
CA ALA A 193 -9.57 8.41 -10.53
C ALA A 193 -9.36 6.96 -10.06
N LEU A 194 -9.49 5.99 -10.99
CA LEU A 194 -9.22 4.58 -10.70
C LEU A 194 -7.76 4.34 -10.32
N ILE A 195 -6.80 4.93 -11.05
CA ILE A 195 -5.37 4.79 -10.72
C ILE A 195 -5.08 5.40 -9.34
N LEU A 196 -5.62 6.58 -9.06
CA LEU A 196 -5.43 7.26 -7.78
C LEU A 196 -5.92 6.42 -6.60
N ILE A 197 -7.15 5.87 -6.68
CA ILE A 197 -7.67 5.05 -5.59
C ILE A 197 -6.89 3.74 -5.43
N VAL A 198 -6.44 3.13 -6.52
CA VAL A 198 -5.61 1.92 -6.47
C VAL A 198 -4.28 2.21 -5.78
N LEU A 199 -3.63 3.34 -6.09
CA LEU A 199 -2.42 3.78 -5.39
C LEU A 199 -2.68 4.07 -3.92
N VAL A 200 -3.81 4.67 -3.57
CA VAL A 200 -4.23 4.88 -2.18
C VAL A 200 -4.34 3.55 -1.46
N TYR A 201 -5.09 2.61 -2.03
CA TYR A 201 -5.38 1.33 -1.41
C TYR A 201 -4.09 0.50 -1.22
N LEU A 202 -3.32 0.31 -2.29
CA LEU A 202 -2.10 -0.49 -2.26
C LEU A 202 -0.99 0.18 -1.45
N GLY A 203 -0.88 1.51 -1.50
CA GLY A 203 0.13 2.26 -0.73
C GLY A 203 -0.07 2.09 0.77
N ILE A 204 -1.32 2.18 1.23
CA ILE A 204 -1.69 1.98 2.63
C ILE A 204 -1.44 0.53 3.06
N ASP A 205 -1.90 -0.43 2.28
CA ASP A 205 -1.71 -1.86 2.60
C ASP A 205 -0.23 -2.24 2.64
N THR A 206 0.57 -1.74 1.68
CA THR A 206 2.02 -1.95 1.66
C THR A 206 2.71 -1.36 2.89
N TYR A 207 2.27 -0.20 3.36
CA TYR A 207 2.79 0.40 4.59
C TYR A 207 2.50 -0.48 5.81
N PHE A 208 1.27 -0.97 5.97
CA PHE A 208 0.91 -1.86 7.07
C PHE A 208 1.63 -3.20 7.01
N PHE A 209 1.72 -3.82 5.83
CA PHE A 209 2.52 -5.02 5.65
C PHE A 209 3.98 -4.76 6.00
N GLY A 210 4.54 -3.62 5.60
CA GLY A 210 5.91 -3.24 5.94
C GLY A 210 6.13 -3.12 7.44
N ALA A 211 5.17 -2.52 8.16
CA ALA A 211 5.23 -2.43 9.62
C ALA A 211 5.17 -3.81 10.29
N ILE A 212 4.24 -4.67 9.87
CA ILE A 212 4.10 -6.05 10.38
C ILE A 212 5.38 -6.84 10.12
N TYR A 213 5.93 -6.75 8.90
CA TYR A 213 7.13 -7.47 8.50
C TYR A 213 8.37 -7.00 9.28
N ALA A 214 8.48 -5.69 9.54
CA ALA A 214 9.56 -5.13 10.35
C ALA A 214 9.51 -5.65 11.80
N VAL A 215 8.33 -5.70 12.42
CA VAL A 215 8.18 -6.27 13.77
C VAL A 215 8.44 -7.78 13.76
N GLY A 216 7.89 -8.51 12.79
CA GLY A 216 8.07 -9.96 12.65
C GLY A 216 9.53 -10.36 12.52
N GLY A 217 10.30 -9.68 11.66
CA GLY A 217 11.73 -9.95 11.50
C GLY A 217 12.53 -9.72 12.79
N GLN A 218 12.11 -8.78 13.62
CA GLN A 218 12.80 -8.49 14.89
C GLN A 218 12.46 -9.52 15.97
N ILE A 219 11.23 -10.07 15.97
CA ILE A 219 10.85 -11.21 16.80
C ILE A 219 11.65 -12.46 16.38
N GLU A 220 11.82 -12.70 15.08
CA GLU A 220 12.59 -13.83 14.56
C GLU A 220 14.09 -13.73 14.91
N LEU A 221 14.65 -12.51 14.86
CA LEU A 221 16.00 -12.23 15.35
C LEU A 221 16.15 -12.54 16.85
N LEU A 222 15.20 -12.08 17.67
CA LEU A 222 15.20 -12.36 19.10
C LEU A 222 15.15 -13.87 19.37
N SER A 223 14.26 -14.59 18.70
CA SER A 223 14.13 -16.05 18.83
C SER A 223 15.43 -16.76 18.45
N THR A 224 16.04 -16.37 17.34
CA THR A 224 17.32 -16.94 16.88
C THR A 224 18.43 -16.68 17.89
N SER A 225 18.48 -15.46 18.46
CA SER A 225 19.47 -15.13 19.47
C SER A 225 19.28 -15.90 20.77
N LEU A 226 18.03 -16.11 21.22
CA LEU A 226 17.74 -16.88 22.43
C LEU A 226 18.18 -18.33 22.27
N ASN A 227 17.85 -18.97 21.15
CA ASN A 227 18.26 -20.34 20.85
C ASN A 227 19.79 -20.49 20.77
N ASN A 228 20.49 -19.52 20.17
CA ASN A 228 21.96 -19.52 20.13
C ASN A 228 22.58 -19.39 21.53
N ASN A 229 22.00 -18.56 22.40
CA ASN A 229 22.47 -18.41 23.77
C ASN A 229 22.26 -19.69 24.59
N GLU A 230 21.12 -20.35 24.45
CA GLU A 230 20.85 -21.64 25.09
C GLU A 230 21.88 -22.71 24.68
N ASN A 231 22.14 -22.83 23.37
CA ASN A 231 23.15 -23.75 22.84
C ASN A 231 24.57 -23.43 23.37
N ASN A 232 24.94 -22.16 23.43
CA ASN A 232 26.24 -21.73 23.97
C ASN A 232 26.37 -22.04 25.46
N LEU A 233 25.30 -21.87 26.24
CA LEU A 233 25.28 -22.21 27.66
C LEU A 233 25.41 -23.73 27.87
N ALA A 234 24.71 -24.53 27.07
CA ALA A 234 24.83 -25.99 27.10
C ALA A 234 26.27 -26.44 26.78
N GLN A 235 26.89 -25.88 25.73
CA GLN A 235 28.28 -26.17 25.38
C GLN A 235 29.27 -25.77 26.48
N ARG A 236 29.08 -24.60 27.12
CA ARG A 236 29.94 -24.19 28.25
C ARG A 236 29.81 -25.14 29.43
N LYS A 237 28.60 -25.55 29.80
CA LYS A 237 28.38 -26.54 30.86
C LYS A 237 29.09 -27.86 30.55
N TYR A 238 28.95 -28.36 29.32
CA TYR A 238 29.60 -29.60 28.89
C TYR A 238 31.13 -29.50 28.95
N LYS A 239 31.70 -28.38 28.48
CA LYS A 239 33.15 -28.13 28.53
C LYS A 239 33.70 -28.05 29.96
N ILE A 240 32.94 -27.46 30.89
CA ILE A 240 33.29 -27.42 32.31
C ILE A 240 33.29 -28.84 32.89
N ILE A 241 32.24 -29.63 32.65
CA ILE A 241 32.14 -31.02 33.14
C ILE A 241 33.31 -31.86 32.64
N ILE A 242 33.65 -31.78 31.35
CA ILE A 242 34.81 -32.49 30.78
C ILE A 242 36.11 -32.03 31.46
N SER A 243 36.30 -30.73 31.65
CA SER A 243 37.49 -30.20 32.31
C SER A 243 37.65 -30.70 33.74
N TYR A 244 36.54 -30.84 34.48
CA TYR A 244 36.56 -31.43 35.82
C TYR A 244 36.89 -32.93 35.79
N TYR A 245 36.34 -33.67 34.82
CA TYR A 245 36.61 -35.10 34.64
C TYR A 245 38.10 -35.37 34.42
N TYR A 246 38.74 -34.65 33.47
CA TYR A 246 40.18 -34.81 33.21
C TYR A 246 41.04 -34.48 34.44
N LYS A 247 40.66 -33.44 35.18
CA LYS A 247 41.38 -33.04 36.40
C LYS A 247 41.27 -34.07 37.53
N LEU A 248 40.18 -34.84 37.59
CA LEU A 248 40.00 -35.94 38.54
C LEU A 248 40.81 -37.17 38.14
N THR A 249 40.89 -37.50 36.84
CA THR A 249 41.71 -38.61 36.37
C THR A 249 43.21 -38.40 36.52
N ASP A 250 43.71 -37.16 36.53
CA ASP A 250 45.14 -36.87 36.78
C ASP A 250 45.54 -37.03 38.27
N ILE A 251 44.56 -37.16 39.18
CA ILE A 251 44.78 -37.29 40.63
C ILE A 251 44.85 -38.76 41.08
N PHE A 252 44.38 -39.70 40.25
CA PHE A 252 44.36 -41.13 40.53
C PHE A 252 45.36 -41.88 39.63
#